data_AF-A0A7C6T7R8-F1
#
_entry.id   AF-A0A7C6T7R8-F1
#
_cell.length_a   1.000
_cell.length_b   1.000
_cell.length_c   1.000
_cell.angle_alpha   90.00
_cell.angle_beta   90.00
_cell.angle_gamma   90.00
#
_symmetry.space_group_name_H-M   'P 1'
#
loop_
_entity.id
_entity.type
_entity.pdbx_description
1 polymer ?
#
loop_
_entity_poly.entity_id
_entity_poly.type
_entity_poly.pdbx_seq_one_letter_code
_entity_poly.pdbx_strand_id
1 'polypeptide(L)'
;MRNSFSWIKALLWAGILTVASTPAAARGGRVHRLLPAHFMFGLANGSSELEWLRNARVPIEMRYQYLSGGVNTGQGWTTWRPNARYAADYVRDSRAVGAIPVFTYYNMLHSRPARGSSESEKVYRNLNNPETMRAYYEDFKLLMQRASAAGDRAVVHVEPDLFGYLQRDYAEGGRRSAREVSAAVASTGMQELRGLPNTGQGFGRALLRLRNRYGRGVLLAIHASDWASGTDIGSSQNPSVDARGIGVRTGRFLRGFGEGWNLVFVSPSDRDAGWMDRYRPGGTHWWDPANRAFPNFERYRQWVDGVSTGADLRVVLWQVPIGNRRYRTMNNTEGHFQDNRAEYFLESRDHIADYARAGAIAILFGAGAAGTTHYDDRQRDGITNPPPINGNTLISRYPDDDGGYLRLAITRYYREGSVVVPR
;
A
#
# COMPACT_ATOMS: atom_id res chain seq x y z
N MET A 1 44.75 -70.43 27.32
CA MET A 1 44.24 -70.32 25.93
C MET A 1 43.17 -69.24 25.89
N ARG A 2 43.46 -68.17 25.12
CA ARG A 2 42.58 -67.14 24.51
C ARG A 2 41.34 -66.61 25.25
N ASN A 3 41.36 -65.28 25.42
CA ASN A 3 40.27 -64.28 25.32
C ASN A 3 39.18 -64.35 26.42
N SER A 4 38.75 -63.26 27.07
CA SER A 4 38.46 -61.91 26.56
C SER A 4 38.39 -60.90 27.73
N PHE A 5 38.97 -59.71 27.55
CA PHE A 5 38.67 -58.51 28.35
C PHE A 5 37.32 -57.91 27.91
N SER A 6 36.54 -57.30 28.82
CA SER A 6 36.32 -55.83 28.80
C SER A 6 34.96 -55.29 29.30
N TRP A 7 35.02 -54.61 30.46
CA TRP A 7 34.46 -53.29 30.79
C TRP A 7 32.95 -53.04 30.97
N ILE A 8 32.68 -52.47 32.16
CA ILE A 8 31.45 -51.90 32.71
C ILE A 8 30.96 -50.71 31.86
N LYS A 9 29.66 -50.70 31.49
CA LYS A 9 28.99 -49.55 30.87
C LYS A 9 28.22 -48.75 31.93
N ALA A 10 28.65 -47.51 32.16
CA ALA A 10 27.88 -46.50 32.87
C ALA A 10 26.81 -45.92 31.94
N LEU A 11 25.55 -45.91 32.40
CA LEU A 11 24.41 -45.29 31.72
C LEU A 11 24.36 -43.79 32.06
N LEU A 12 24.66 -42.94 31.07
CA LEU A 12 24.41 -41.50 31.10
C LEU A 12 23.00 -41.22 30.56
N TRP A 13 22.13 -40.73 31.44
CA TRP A 13 20.83 -40.15 31.08
C TRP A 13 21.05 -38.73 30.52
N ALA A 14 20.93 -38.58 29.20
CA ALA A 14 20.87 -37.28 28.55
C ALA A 14 19.41 -36.81 28.51
N GLY A 15 19.03 -35.90 29.41
CA GLY A 15 17.75 -35.21 29.36
C GLY A 15 17.68 -34.29 28.13
N ILE A 16 16.79 -34.60 27.19
CA ILE A 16 16.45 -33.71 26.08
C ILE A 16 15.66 -32.53 26.67
N LEU A 17 16.32 -31.40 26.89
CA LEU A 17 15.66 -30.12 27.08
C LEU A 17 15.07 -29.69 25.74
N THR A 18 13.78 -29.95 25.53
CA THR A 18 12.99 -29.24 24.53
C THR A 18 12.90 -27.78 24.97
N VAL A 19 13.76 -26.92 24.42
CA VAL A 19 13.55 -25.48 24.48
C VAL A 19 12.29 -25.22 23.68
N ALA A 20 11.17 -24.99 24.38
CA ALA A 20 9.98 -24.45 23.76
C ALA A 20 10.39 -23.10 23.16
N SER A 21 10.43 -23.02 21.82
CA SER A 21 10.56 -21.76 21.12
C SER A 21 9.38 -20.89 21.57
N THR A 22 9.68 -19.84 22.32
CA THR A 22 8.71 -18.79 22.54
C THR A 22 8.23 -18.31 21.17
N PRO A 23 6.91 -18.24 20.90
CA PRO A 23 6.45 -17.68 19.66
C PRO A 23 7.06 -16.29 19.55
N ALA A 24 7.81 -16.03 18.48
CA ALA A 24 8.39 -14.72 18.23
C ALA A 24 7.28 -13.69 18.40
N ALA A 25 7.45 -12.76 19.35
CA ALA A 25 6.49 -11.69 19.56
C ALA A 25 6.18 -11.05 18.20
N ALA A 26 4.89 -10.85 17.91
CA ALA A 26 4.47 -10.25 16.65
C ALA A 26 5.24 -8.93 16.44
N ARG A 27 5.98 -8.84 15.33
CA ARG A 27 6.68 -7.61 14.95
C ARG A 27 5.65 -6.69 14.28
N GLY A 28 5.51 -5.47 14.80
CA GLY A 28 4.63 -4.43 14.24
C GLY A 28 3.36 -4.15 15.06
N GLY A 29 2.63 -3.10 14.67
CA GLY A 29 1.45 -2.63 15.38
C GLY A 29 0.32 -3.65 15.45
N ARG A 30 -0.62 -3.46 16.39
CA ARG A 30 -1.75 -4.38 16.55
C ARG A 30 -2.69 -4.36 15.35
N VAL A 31 -3.22 -5.53 14.98
CA VAL A 31 -4.33 -5.59 14.02
C VAL A 31 -5.54 -4.86 14.61
N HIS A 32 -6.00 -3.81 13.94
CA HIS A 32 -7.15 -3.04 14.41
C HIS A 32 -8.40 -3.92 14.40
N ARG A 33 -9.26 -3.83 15.44
CA ARG A 33 -10.48 -4.66 15.58
C ARG A 33 -11.48 -4.61 14.42
N LEU A 34 -11.36 -3.61 13.55
CA LEU A 34 -12.18 -3.44 12.35
C LEU A 34 -11.56 -4.12 11.11
N LEU A 35 -10.45 -4.83 11.26
CA LEU A 35 -9.80 -5.58 10.21
C LEU A 35 -9.78 -7.07 10.62
N PRO A 36 -9.88 -8.00 9.66
CA PRO A 36 -9.71 -9.40 9.95
C PRO A 36 -8.27 -9.69 10.41
N ALA A 37 -8.09 -10.78 11.15
CA ALA A 37 -6.78 -11.24 11.64
C ALA A 37 -6.10 -12.20 10.64
N HIS A 38 -6.39 -12.07 9.36
CA HIS A 38 -5.77 -12.81 8.27
C HIS A 38 -5.40 -11.86 7.13
N PHE A 39 -4.49 -12.31 6.27
CA PHE A 39 -3.93 -11.48 5.22
C PHE A 39 -4.94 -11.28 4.09
N MET A 40 -5.15 -10.03 3.68
CA MET A 40 -6.19 -9.65 2.73
C MET A 40 -5.62 -9.33 1.35
N PHE A 41 -6.40 -9.60 0.31
CA PHE A 41 -6.16 -9.08 -1.04
C PHE A 41 -7.23 -8.08 -1.45
N GLY A 42 -6.83 -7.13 -2.29
CA GLY A 42 -7.74 -6.15 -2.86
C GLY A 42 -7.34 -5.64 -4.23
N LEU A 43 -8.27 -4.93 -4.88
CA LEU A 43 -8.13 -4.41 -6.24
C LEU A 43 -8.55 -2.94 -6.32
N ALA A 44 -7.95 -2.21 -7.25
CA ALA A 44 -8.44 -0.92 -7.72
C ALA A 44 -9.72 -1.15 -8.51
N ASN A 45 -10.88 -0.92 -7.91
CA ASN A 45 -12.15 -1.23 -8.56
C ASN A 45 -13.14 -0.10 -8.32
N GLY A 46 -13.18 0.82 -9.27
CA GLY A 46 -14.11 1.94 -9.28
C GLY A 46 -15.55 1.53 -9.53
N SER A 47 -16.44 2.52 -9.48
CA SER A 47 -17.88 2.30 -9.63
C SER A 47 -18.28 1.68 -10.98
N SER A 48 -17.54 2.00 -12.05
CA SER A 48 -17.79 1.43 -13.39
C SER A 48 -17.35 -0.03 -13.52
N GLU A 49 -16.55 -0.53 -12.59
CA GLU A 49 -15.89 -1.85 -12.67
C GLU A 49 -16.53 -2.85 -11.69
N LEU A 50 -17.52 -2.43 -10.91
CA LEU A 50 -18.18 -3.26 -9.89
C LEU A 50 -18.83 -4.51 -10.50
N GLU A 51 -19.38 -4.38 -11.70
CA GLU A 51 -20.05 -5.47 -12.39
C GLU A 51 -19.07 -6.57 -12.83
N TRP A 52 -17.84 -6.20 -13.22
CA TRP A 52 -16.79 -7.19 -13.46
C TRP A 52 -16.53 -8.00 -12.20
N LEU A 53 -16.43 -7.36 -11.03
CA LEU A 53 -16.15 -8.06 -9.77
C LEU A 53 -17.26 -9.04 -9.39
N ARG A 54 -18.53 -8.65 -9.58
CA ARG A 54 -19.70 -9.52 -9.36
C ARG A 54 -19.69 -10.75 -10.28
N ASN A 55 -19.33 -10.56 -11.54
CA ASN A 55 -19.35 -11.62 -12.54
C ASN A 55 -18.12 -12.54 -12.46
N ALA A 56 -16.93 -11.96 -12.27
CA ALA A 56 -15.68 -12.70 -12.12
C ALA A 56 -15.61 -13.48 -10.80
N ARG A 57 -16.39 -13.07 -9.79
CA ARG A 57 -16.47 -13.70 -8.45
C ARG A 57 -15.10 -13.86 -7.77
N VAL A 58 -14.22 -12.89 -7.99
CA VAL A 58 -12.89 -12.87 -7.35
C VAL A 58 -13.09 -12.52 -5.86
N PRO A 59 -12.61 -13.36 -4.92
CA PRO A 59 -12.84 -13.15 -3.49
C PRO A 59 -11.89 -12.08 -2.93
N ILE A 60 -12.11 -10.81 -3.28
CA ILE A 60 -11.35 -9.70 -2.70
C ILE A 60 -11.98 -9.25 -1.37
N GLU A 61 -11.15 -8.81 -0.43
CA GLU A 61 -11.59 -8.31 0.87
C GLU A 61 -11.40 -6.81 1.03
N MET A 62 -10.64 -6.17 0.14
CA MET A 62 -10.48 -4.73 0.08
C MET A 62 -10.72 -4.24 -1.34
N ARG A 63 -11.44 -3.12 -1.47
CA ARG A 63 -11.75 -2.50 -2.76
C ARG A 63 -11.32 -1.05 -2.69
N TYR A 64 -10.37 -0.63 -3.52
CA TYR A 64 -9.85 0.74 -3.44
C TYR A 64 -10.17 1.61 -4.66
N GLN A 65 -10.32 2.91 -4.38
CA GLN A 65 -10.61 3.96 -5.35
C GLN A 65 -9.87 5.24 -4.95
N TYR A 66 -9.26 5.91 -5.93
CA TYR A 66 -8.72 7.25 -5.72
C TYR A 66 -9.86 8.27 -5.60
N LEU A 67 -9.75 9.19 -4.64
CA LEU A 67 -10.51 10.42 -4.58
C LEU A 67 -9.55 11.57 -4.87
N SER A 68 -9.68 12.17 -6.06
CA SER A 68 -8.71 13.14 -6.60
C SER A 68 -9.40 14.31 -7.30
N GLY A 69 -8.62 15.15 -8.00
CA GLY A 69 -9.08 16.37 -8.67
C GLY A 69 -8.85 17.66 -7.86
N GLY A 70 -8.30 17.53 -6.65
CA GLY A 70 -7.86 18.64 -5.82
C GLY A 70 -9.01 19.34 -5.10
N VAL A 71 -8.70 20.00 -3.98
CA VAL A 71 -9.65 20.90 -3.33
C VAL A 71 -9.68 22.23 -4.07
N ASN A 72 -10.68 23.07 -3.79
CA ASN A 72 -10.86 24.43 -4.35
C ASN A 72 -10.74 24.57 -5.90
N THR A 73 -10.85 23.45 -6.63
CA THR A 73 -10.75 23.41 -8.10
C THR A 73 -12.12 23.51 -8.79
N GLY A 74 -13.18 23.06 -8.13
CA GLY A 74 -14.49 22.81 -8.74
C GLY A 74 -14.56 21.49 -9.54
N GLN A 75 -13.48 20.70 -9.53
CA GLN A 75 -13.33 19.46 -10.31
C GLN A 75 -12.91 18.24 -9.44
N GLY A 76 -12.84 18.43 -8.12
CA GLY A 76 -12.52 17.37 -7.16
C GLY A 76 -13.63 16.33 -7.01
N TRP A 77 -13.35 15.24 -6.29
CA TRP A 77 -14.27 14.12 -6.10
C TRP A 77 -15.66 14.50 -5.58
N THR A 78 -15.77 15.63 -4.87
CA THR A 78 -17.03 16.17 -4.37
C THR A 78 -18.02 16.56 -5.47
N THR A 79 -17.55 16.75 -6.71
CA THR A 79 -18.37 17.10 -7.87
C THR A 79 -18.68 15.93 -8.80
N TRP A 80 -18.04 14.77 -8.64
CA TRP A 80 -18.26 13.59 -9.49
C TRP A 80 -19.72 13.08 -9.44
N ARG A 81 -20.40 13.35 -8.33
CA ARG A 81 -21.83 13.10 -8.12
C ARG A 81 -22.45 14.25 -7.31
N PRO A 82 -23.72 14.62 -7.57
CA PRO A 82 -24.42 15.61 -6.76
C PRO A 82 -24.37 15.31 -5.26
N ASN A 83 -24.23 16.36 -4.44
CA ASN A 83 -24.11 16.28 -2.97
C ASN A 83 -22.90 15.48 -2.45
N ALA A 84 -21.86 15.32 -3.27
CA ALA A 84 -20.67 14.52 -2.98
C ALA A 84 -21.02 13.07 -2.57
N ARG A 85 -22.09 12.50 -3.14
CA ARG A 85 -22.57 11.17 -2.73
C ARG A 85 -21.67 10.01 -3.18
N TYR A 86 -20.72 10.25 -4.08
CA TYR A 86 -19.83 9.21 -4.62
C TYR A 86 -19.17 8.35 -3.53
N ALA A 87 -18.60 8.99 -2.49
CA ALA A 87 -17.97 8.25 -1.39
C ALA A 87 -18.96 7.36 -0.63
N ALA A 88 -20.18 7.84 -0.39
CA ALA A 88 -21.22 7.05 0.28
C ALA A 88 -21.70 5.88 -0.59
N ASP A 89 -21.88 6.12 -1.89
CA ASP A 89 -22.24 5.09 -2.87
C ASP A 89 -21.17 4.01 -2.92
N TYR A 90 -19.90 4.41 -3.01
CA TYR A 90 -18.76 3.50 -3.04
C TYR A 90 -18.64 2.62 -1.79
N VAL A 91 -18.91 3.18 -0.59
CA VAL A 91 -18.96 2.39 0.65
C VAL A 91 -20.05 1.33 0.57
N ARG A 92 -21.27 1.69 0.14
CA ARG A 92 -22.38 0.74 0.04
C ARG A 92 -22.09 -0.36 -0.98
N ASP A 93 -21.58 0.01 -2.15
CA ASP A 93 -21.23 -0.92 -3.22
C ASP A 93 -20.14 -1.91 -2.80
N SER A 94 -19.10 -1.44 -2.12
CA SER A 94 -18.02 -2.29 -1.62
C SER A 94 -18.53 -3.32 -0.61
N ARG A 95 -19.43 -2.89 0.29
CA ARG A 95 -20.07 -3.79 1.26
C ARG A 95 -20.99 -4.81 0.61
N ALA A 96 -21.67 -4.43 -0.48
CA ALA A 96 -22.56 -5.34 -1.21
C ALA A 96 -21.80 -6.53 -1.81
N VAL A 97 -20.49 -6.39 -2.03
CA VAL A 97 -19.58 -7.47 -2.48
C VAL A 97 -18.67 -7.99 -1.36
N GLY A 98 -18.96 -7.66 -0.10
CA GLY A 98 -18.22 -8.15 1.07
C GLY A 98 -16.85 -7.51 1.30
N ALA A 99 -16.50 -6.45 0.58
CA ALA A 99 -15.20 -5.79 0.65
C ALA A 99 -15.19 -4.57 1.58
N ILE A 100 -14.04 -4.33 2.22
CA ILE A 100 -13.73 -3.11 2.95
C ILE A 100 -13.43 -1.99 1.93
N PRO A 101 -14.20 -0.88 1.91
CA PRO A 101 -13.91 0.25 1.05
C PRO A 101 -12.62 0.95 1.49
N VAL A 102 -11.73 1.19 0.55
CA VAL A 102 -10.50 1.96 0.72
C VAL A 102 -10.53 3.18 -0.18
N PHE A 103 -10.32 4.36 0.37
CA PHE A 103 -10.16 5.59 -0.39
C PHE A 103 -8.70 6.02 -0.36
N THR A 104 -8.07 6.10 -1.53
CA THR A 104 -6.81 6.85 -1.67
C THR A 104 -7.15 8.32 -1.88
N TYR A 105 -7.06 9.11 -0.81
CA TYR A 105 -7.35 10.54 -0.84
C TYR A 105 -6.11 11.30 -1.32
N TYR A 106 -6.12 11.73 -2.58
CA TYR A 106 -4.98 12.33 -3.27
C TYR A 106 -5.37 13.67 -3.89
N ASN A 107 -5.35 14.71 -3.06
CA ASN A 107 -5.87 16.03 -3.43
C ASN A 107 -4.84 17.14 -3.33
N MET A 108 -3.78 17.01 -2.52
CA MET A 108 -2.87 18.12 -2.26
C MET A 108 -2.18 18.64 -3.53
N LEU A 109 -1.68 17.73 -4.38
CA LEU A 109 -1.00 18.09 -5.63
C LEU A 109 -1.89 18.94 -6.55
N HIS A 110 -3.15 18.52 -6.74
CA HIS A 110 -4.06 19.11 -7.72
C HIS A 110 -4.81 20.34 -7.20
N SER A 111 -4.66 20.67 -5.92
CA SER A 111 -5.36 21.81 -5.32
C SER A 111 -4.80 23.14 -5.80
N ARG A 112 -5.65 24.16 -5.97
CA ARG A 112 -5.18 25.50 -6.35
C ARG A 112 -4.51 26.19 -5.16
N PRO A 113 -3.43 26.95 -5.39
CA PRO A 113 -2.97 27.41 -6.71
C PRO A 113 -2.02 26.46 -7.46
N ALA A 114 -1.59 25.34 -6.86
CA ALA A 114 -0.69 24.35 -7.49
C ALA A 114 0.60 24.97 -8.08
N ARG A 115 1.19 25.94 -7.39
CA ARG A 115 2.39 26.66 -7.86
C ARG A 115 3.65 25.85 -7.60
N GLY A 116 4.50 25.65 -8.60
CA GLY A 116 5.79 24.96 -8.49
C GLY A 116 6.17 24.23 -9.77
N SER A 117 7.46 23.94 -9.95
CA SER A 117 7.98 23.19 -11.10
C SER A 117 7.97 21.68 -10.86
N SER A 118 7.93 21.25 -9.60
CA SER A 118 7.86 19.83 -9.20
C SER A 118 6.61 19.54 -8.37
N GLU A 119 6.26 18.25 -8.25
CA GLU A 119 5.20 17.79 -7.36
C GLU A 119 5.48 18.16 -5.90
N SER A 120 6.70 17.90 -5.41
CA SER A 120 7.15 18.26 -4.05
C SER A 120 6.89 19.74 -3.75
N GLU A 121 7.27 20.64 -4.67
CA GLU A 121 7.13 22.09 -4.48
C GLU A 121 5.66 22.52 -4.47
N LYS A 122 4.83 21.95 -5.37
CA LYS A 122 3.38 22.22 -5.40
C LYS A 122 2.70 21.77 -4.12
N VAL A 123 2.99 20.54 -3.69
CA VAL A 123 2.47 19.95 -2.45
C VAL A 123 2.87 20.81 -1.25
N TYR A 124 4.16 21.15 -1.12
CA TYR A 124 4.65 21.95 0.01
C TYR A 124 4.02 23.35 0.04
N ARG A 125 3.88 24.02 -1.11
CA ARG A 125 3.25 25.35 -1.18
C ARG A 125 1.77 25.32 -0.85
N ASN A 126 1.04 24.32 -1.36
CA ASN A 126 -0.37 24.12 -1.02
C ASN A 126 -0.53 23.81 0.48
N LEU A 127 0.33 22.95 1.04
CA LEU A 127 0.35 22.62 2.46
C LEU A 127 0.57 23.84 3.36
N ASN A 128 1.23 24.89 2.85
CA ASN A 128 1.50 26.14 3.56
C ASN A 128 0.58 27.30 3.17
N ASN A 129 -0.41 27.09 2.29
CA ASN A 129 -1.39 28.09 1.93
C ASN A 129 -2.67 27.95 2.80
N PRO A 130 -3.03 28.94 3.64
CA PRO A 130 -4.17 28.83 4.56
C PRO A 130 -5.52 28.61 3.87
N GLU A 131 -5.78 29.23 2.72
CA GLU A 131 -7.04 29.09 2.00
C GLU A 131 -7.18 27.68 1.40
N THR A 132 -6.10 27.17 0.83
CA THR A 132 -6.01 25.81 0.29
C THR A 132 -6.21 24.80 1.40
N MET A 133 -5.51 24.95 2.53
CA MET A 133 -5.63 24.02 3.64
C MET A 133 -7.00 24.08 4.32
N ARG A 134 -7.64 25.25 4.38
CA ARG A 134 -9.04 25.34 4.84
C ARG A 134 -9.96 24.52 3.94
N ALA A 135 -9.85 24.68 2.60
CA ALA A 135 -10.62 23.88 1.66
C ALA A 135 -10.29 22.38 1.78
N TYR A 136 -9.03 22.04 2.01
CA TYR A 136 -8.54 20.67 2.20
C TYR A 136 -9.20 19.98 3.39
N TYR A 137 -9.24 20.65 4.55
CA TYR A 137 -9.84 20.10 5.75
C TYR A 137 -11.37 20.02 5.68
N GLU A 138 -12.05 20.96 5.03
CA GLU A 138 -13.50 20.87 4.80
C GLU A 138 -13.87 19.72 3.84
N ASP A 139 -13.08 19.53 2.78
CA ASP A 139 -13.24 18.41 1.84
C ASP A 139 -12.99 17.05 2.54
N PHE A 140 -11.92 16.95 3.32
CA PHE A 140 -11.63 15.76 4.13
C PHE A 140 -12.72 15.48 5.17
N LYS A 141 -13.23 16.53 5.83
CA LYS A 141 -14.37 16.44 6.76
C LYS A 141 -15.62 15.90 6.04
N LEU A 142 -15.89 16.36 4.83
CA LEU A 142 -17.01 15.87 4.02
C LEU A 142 -16.83 14.38 3.69
N LEU A 143 -15.62 13.92 3.34
CA LEU A 143 -15.33 12.50 3.16
C LEU A 143 -15.63 11.70 4.44
N MET A 144 -15.17 12.17 5.60
CA MET A 144 -15.44 11.51 6.89
C MET A 144 -16.95 11.35 7.13
N GLN A 145 -17.73 12.42 6.91
CA GLN A 145 -19.18 12.41 7.07
C GLN A 145 -19.85 11.41 6.12
N ARG A 146 -19.46 11.41 4.84
CA ARG A 146 -20.04 10.53 3.82
C ARG A 146 -19.69 9.06 4.05
N ALA A 147 -18.44 8.76 4.41
CA ALA A 147 -18.00 7.40 4.68
C ALA A 147 -18.64 6.83 5.96
N SER A 148 -18.68 7.63 7.04
CA SER A 148 -19.30 7.26 8.32
C SER A 148 -20.80 6.97 8.16
N ALA A 149 -21.53 7.87 7.49
CA ALA A 149 -22.98 7.71 7.29
C ALA A 149 -23.36 6.48 6.45
N ALA A 150 -22.44 5.93 5.67
CA ALA A 150 -22.72 4.85 4.72
C ALA A 150 -22.49 3.43 5.27
N GLY A 151 -21.94 3.25 6.48
CA GLY A 151 -21.99 1.93 7.15
C GLY A 151 -20.82 1.49 8.03
N ASP A 152 -19.99 2.42 8.54
CA ASP A 152 -18.76 2.12 9.31
C ASP A 152 -17.75 1.20 8.56
N ARG A 153 -16.50 1.12 9.03
CA ARG A 153 -15.44 0.25 8.49
C ARG A 153 -14.98 0.63 7.06
N ALA A 154 -14.50 1.85 6.90
CA ALA A 154 -13.76 2.29 5.71
C ALA A 154 -12.29 2.59 6.05
N VAL A 155 -11.40 2.46 5.09
CA VAL A 155 -10.00 2.91 5.20
C VAL A 155 -9.81 4.14 4.33
N VAL A 156 -9.16 5.18 4.87
CA VAL A 156 -8.72 6.34 4.09
C VAL A 156 -7.21 6.38 4.11
N HIS A 157 -6.61 6.04 2.98
CA HIS A 157 -5.20 6.21 2.69
C HIS A 157 -4.96 7.67 2.29
N VAL A 158 -4.21 8.41 3.11
CA VAL A 158 -4.03 9.85 2.97
C VAL A 158 -2.78 10.16 2.16
N GLU A 159 -2.98 10.91 1.07
CA GLU A 159 -1.95 11.60 0.28
C GLU A 159 -0.71 10.74 0.00
N PRO A 160 -0.79 9.81 -0.98
CA PRO A 160 0.37 9.16 -1.54
C PRO A 160 1.50 10.17 -1.78
N ASP A 161 2.73 9.77 -1.48
CA ASP A 161 3.98 10.54 -1.63
C ASP A 161 4.14 11.84 -0.85
N LEU A 162 3.07 12.48 -0.38
CA LEU A 162 3.14 13.74 0.38
C LEU A 162 4.08 13.61 1.57
N PHE A 163 3.90 12.58 2.41
CA PHE A 163 4.74 12.38 3.58
C PHE A 163 6.20 12.05 3.22
N GLY A 164 6.42 11.40 2.07
CA GLY A 164 7.75 11.13 1.53
C GLY A 164 8.47 12.42 1.13
N TYR A 165 7.78 13.35 0.46
CA TYR A 165 8.32 14.67 0.15
C TYR A 165 8.69 15.44 1.42
N LEU A 166 7.78 15.44 2.40
CA LEU A 166 8.05 16.10 3.68
C LEU A 166 9.23 15.48 4.43
N GLN A 167 9.44 14.16 4.32
CA GLN A 167 10.61 13.48 4.91
C GLN A 167 11.91 13.79 4.17
N ARG A 168 11.90 13.82 2.84
CA ARG A 168 13.09 14.11 2.04
C ARG A 168 13.53 15.57 2.23
N ASP A 169 12.59 16.50 2.08
CA ASP A 169 12.83 17.94 2.24
C ASP A 169 13.21 18.27 3.70
N TYR A 170 12.75 17.46 4.66
CA TYR A 170 13.21 17.46 6.06
C TYR A 170 14.70 17.11 6.18
N ALA A 171 15.14 16.05 5.48
CA ALA A 171 16.49 15.51 5.60
C ALA A 171 17.51 16.45 4.96
N GLU A 172 17.17 16.99 3.78
CA GLU A 172 17.98 17.96 3.06
C GLU A 172 18.02 19.32 3.76
N GLY A 173 16.92 19.74 4.38
CA GLY A 173 16.80 21.02 5.09
C GLY A 173 17.30 21.01 6.54
N GLY A 174 17.87 19.91 7.04
CA GLY A 174 18.40 19.81 8.41
C GLY A 174 17.36 19.74 9.53
N ARG A 175 16.07 19.57 9.21
CA ARG A 175 14.97 19.43 10.18
C ARG A 175 15.00 18.03 10.82
N ARG A 176 14.48 17.89 12.04
CA ARG A 176 14.62 16.65 12.86
C ARG A 176 13.31 16.04 13.35
N SER A 177 12.16 16.69 13.16
CA SER A 177 10.84 16.07 13.37
C SER A 177 9.71 16.67 12.51
N ALA A 178 8.56 15.99 12.48
CA ALA A 178 7.31 16.51 11.90
C ALA A 178 6.82 17.84 12.54
N ARG A 179 7.34 18.22 13.72
CA ARG A 179 7.04 19.52 14.36
C ARG A 179 7.75 20.69 13.70
N GLU A 180 8.84 20.43 12.96
CA GLU A 180 9.64 21.46 12.29
C GLU A 180 9.25 21.62 10.81
N VAL A 181 8.45 20.69 10.28
CA VAL A 181 7.80 20.84 8.98
C VAL A 181 6.67 21.84 9.14
N SER A 182 6.60 22.88 8.30
CA SER A 182 5.51 23.84 8.33
C SER A 182 4.29 23.33 7.55
N ALA A 183 3.10 23.62 8.07
CA ALA A 183 1.83 23.37 7.40
C ALA A 183 0.77 24.34 7.95
N ALA A 184 -0.16 24.80 7.12
CA ALA A 184 -1.25 25.64 7.58
C ALA A 184 -2.32 24.80 8.32
N VAL A 185 -2.54 25.13 9.59
CA VAL A 185 -3.52 24.46 10.48
C VAL A 185 -4.26 25.51 11.31
N ALA A 186 -3.60 26.14 12.29
CA ALA A 186 -4.15 27.26 13.05
C ALA A 186 -4.48 28.44 12.13
N SER A 187 -3.63 28.72 11.15
CA SER A 187 -3.81 29.83 10.20
C SER A 187 -5.04 29.65 9.30
N THR A 188 -5.62 28.46 9.21
CA THR A 188 -6.88 28.24 8.46
C THR A 188 -8.09 28.90 9.11
N GLY A 189 -8.00 29.21 10.41
CA GLY A 189 -9.10 29.76 11.21
C GLY A 189 -10.25 28.77 11.44
N MET A 190 -10.08 27.47 11.13
CA MET A 190 -11.11 26.47 11.38
C MET A 190 -11.27 26.22 12.89
N GLN A 191 -12.47 26.47 13.39
CA GLN A 191 -12.81 26.37 14.81
C GLN A 191 -12.59 24.94 15.36
N GLU A 192 -12.88 23.91 14.57
CA GLU A 192 -12.63 22.51 14.97
C GLU A 192 -11.14 22.18 15.16
N LEU A 193 -10.24 22.96 14.54
CA LEU A 193 -8.80 22.73 14.58
C LEU A 193 -8.09 23.65 15.58
N ARG A 194 -8.84 24.46 16.33
CA ARG A 194 -8.30 25.37 17.34
C ARG A 194 -7.35 24.64 18.31
N GLY A 195 -6.22 25.28 18.60
CA GLY A 195 -5.18 24.75 19.48
C GLY A 195 -4.20 23.77 18.83
N LEU A 196 -4.35 23.45 17.54
CA LEU A 196 -3.32 22.73 16.80
C LEU A 196 -2.30 23.71 16.18
N PRO A 197 -0.99 23.38 16.16
CA PRO A 197 0.05 24.27 15.63
C PRO A 197 0.11 24.24 14.10
N ASN A 198 0.68 25.28 13.48
CA ASN A 198 0.98 25.34 12.04
C ASN A 198 2.21 24.48 11.67
N THR A 199 2.12 23.17 11.86
CA THR A 199 3.23 22.23 11.61
C THR A 199 2.72 20.94 10.98
N GLY A 200 3.61 20.11 10.42
CA GLY A 200 3.29 18.78 9.93
C GLY A 200 2.64 17.89 11.00
N GLN A 201 3.11 17.99 12.25
CA GLN A 201 2.43 17.37 13.39
C GLN A 201 1.00 17.91 13.58
N GLY A 202 0.80 19.23 13.43
CA GLY A 202 -0.53 19.82 13.45
C GLY A 202 -1.43 19.31 12.32
N PHE A 203 -0.90 19.18 11.11
CA PHE A 203 -1.60 18.65 9.94
C PHE A 203 -2.10 17.22 10.20
N GLY A 204 -1.24 16.31 10.63
CA GLY A 204 -1.65 14.94 10.94
C GLY A 204 -2.69 14.87 12.08
N ARG A 205 -2.50 15.66 13.14
CA ARG A 205 -3.46 15.77 14.25
C ARG A 205 -4.80 16.38 13.82
N ALA A 206 -4.81 17.27 12.83
CA ALA A 206 -6.03 17.85 12.29
C ALA A 206 -6.89 16.77 11.60
N LEU A 207 -6.28 15.95 10.75
CA LEU A 207 -6.97 14.84 10.07
C LEU A 207 -7.52 13.81 11.08
N LEU A 208 -6.71 13.45 12.08
CA LEU A 208 -7.14 12.57 13.16
C LEU A 208 -8.32 13.16 13.95
N ARG A 209 -8.29 14.47 14.24
CA ARG A 209 -9.38 15.17 14.95
C ARG A 209 -10.66 15.19 14.13
N LEU A 210 -10.57 15.46 12.83
CA LEU A 210 -11.72 15.43 11.91
C LEU A 210 -12.30 14.02 11.80
N ARG A 211 -11.46 12.97 11.66
CA ARG A 211 -11.92 11.57 11.71
C ARG A 211 -12.63 11.27 13.03
N ASN A 212 -12.02 11.60 14.16
CA ASN A 212 -12.60 11.29 15.47
C ASN A 212 -13.98 11.95 15.66
N ARG A 213 -14.18 13.15 15.09
CA ARG A 213 -15.44 13.89 15.21
C ARG A 213 -16.52 13.47 14.21
N TYR A 214 -16.13 13.16 12.97
CA TYR A 214 -17.08 13.01 11.85
C TYR A 214 -17.03 11.63 11.17
N GLY A 215 -15.94 10.89 11.35
CA GLY A 215 -15.61 9.65 10.65
C GLY A 215 -15.61 8.44 11.58
N ARG A 216 -16.72 8.19 12.30
CA ARG A 216 -16.85 6.97 13.12
C ARG A 216 -16.64 5.76 12.22
N GLY A 217 -15.92 4.76 12.74
CA GLY A 217 -15.61 3.54 11.99
C GLY A 217 -14.62 3.71 10.83
N VAL A 218 -14.11 4.93 10.57
CA VAL A 218 -13.08 5.17 9.53
C VAL A 218 -11.68 4.98 10.13
N LEU A 219 -10.88 4.16 9.46
CA LEU A 219 -9.46 3.98 9.74
C LEU A 219 -8.66 4.94 8.87
N LEU A 220 -7.71 5.66 9.47
CA LEU A 220 -6.78 6.48 8.69
C LEU A 220 -5.47 5.73 8.50
N ALA A 221 -4.97 5.78 7.27
CA ALA A 221 -3.67 5.24 6.90
C ALA A 221 -2.75 6.35 6.38
N ILE A 222 -1.53 6.37 6.89
CA ILE A 222 -0.48 7.30 6.48
C ILE A 222 0.40 6.63 5.42
N HIS A 223 0.92 7.38 4.46
CA HIS A 223 1.79 6.84 3.42
C HIS A 223 3.27 6.83 3.85
N ALA A 224 4.00 5.77 3.52
CA ALA A 224 5.45 5.74 3.55
C ALA A 224 5.99 5.47 2.14
N SER A 225 6.76 6.43 1.62
CA SER A 225 7.45 6.25 0.34
C SER A 225 8.83 5.64 0.57
N ASP A 226 9.17 4.64 -0.22
CA ASP A 226 10.41 3.88 -0.13
C ASP A 226 11.65 4.66 -0.62
N TRP A 227 11.45 5.74 -1.37
CA TRP A 227 12.49 6.69 -1.78
C TRP A 227 12.71 7.85 -0.80
N ALA A 228 11.87 8.01 0.23
CA ALA A 228 11.82 9.20 1.07
C ALA A 228 13.11 9.53 1.84
N SER A 229 13.99 8.54 2.04
CA SER A 229 15.28 8.73 2.73
C SER A 229 16.43 9.13 1.80
N GLY A 230 16.15 9.39 0.52
CA GLY A 230 17.18 9.62 -0.51
C GLY A 230 17.81 8.34 -1.07
N THR A 231 17.36 7.17 -0.63
CA THR A 231 17.70 5.88 -1.24
C THR A 231 16.40 5.18 -1.59
N ASP A 232 16.16 4.95 -2.87
CA ASP A 232 15.02 4.21 -3.35
C ASP A 232 15.23 2.70 -3.12
N ILE A 233 14.46 2.13 -2.20
CA ILE A 233 14.56 0.70 -1.85
C ILE A 233 14.08 -0.20 -2.99
N GLY A 234 13.07 0.24 -3.74
CA GLY A 234 12.47 -0.49 -4.85
C GLY A 234 13.37 -0.58 -6.09
N SER A 235 14.34 0.32 -6.25
CA SER A 235 15.24 0.36 -7.43
C SER A 235 16.74 0.28 -7.12
N SER A 236 17.18 0.53 -5.88
CA SER A 236 18.61 0.54 -5.54
C SER A 236 19.26 -0.85 -5.68
N GLN A 237 20.37 -0.88 -6.41
CA GLN A 237 21.21 -2.07 -6.61
C GLN A 237 22.37 -2.18 -5.60
N ASN A 238 22.58 -1.15 -4.76
CA ASN A 238 23.70 -1.14 -3.81
C ASN A 238 23.48 -2.22 -2.73
N PRO A 239 24.34 -3.24 -2.59
CA PRO A 239 24.15 -4.32 -1.63
C PRO A 239 24.22 -3.87 -0.16
N SER A 240 24.89 -2.75 0.12
CA SER A 240 25.13 -2.24 1.48
C SER A 240 23.98 -1.42 2.08
N VAL A 241 22.85 -1.31 1.39
CA VAL A 241 21.68 -0.56 1.88
C VAL A 241 21.09 -1.26 3.11
N ASP A 242 21.11 -0.57 4.25
CA ASP A 242 20.37 -0.96 5.47
C ASP A 242 18.87 -0.63 5.30
N ALA A 243 18.18 -1.46 4.53
CA ALA A 243 16.78 -1.28 4.18
C ALA A 243 15.89 -1.26 5.44
N ARG A 244 16.16 -2.16 6.41
CA ARG A 244 15.41 -2.21 7.66
C ARG A 244 15.60 -0.95 8.48
N GLY A 245 16.83 -0.49 8.70
CA GLY A 245 17.10 0.72 9.47
C GLY A 245 16.54 1.99 8.81
N ILE A 246 16.58 2.06 7.48
CA ILE A 246 15.86 3.10 6.71
C ILE A 246 14.37 3.05 7.04
N GLY A 247 13.75 1.87 6.95
CA GLY A 247 12.33 1.68 7.26
C GLY A 247 11.98 2.12 8.68
N VAL A 248 12.80 1.78 9.69
CA VAL A 248 12.58 2.21 11.09
C VAL A 248 12.59 3.73 11.22
N ARG A 249 13.53 4.42 10.54
CA ARG A 249 13.59 5.89 10.57
C ARG A 249 12.38 6.51 9.89
N THR A 250 11.97 5.99 8.74
CA THR A 250 10.74 6.41 8.04
C THR A 250 9.50 6.22 8.94
N GLY A 251 9.30 5.03 9.52
CA GLY A 251 8.17 4.79 10.42
C GLY A 251 8.14 5.73 11.64
N ARG A 252 9.31 6.01 12.24
CA ARG A 252 9.42 6.95 13.38
C ARG A 252 9.10 8.39 12.98
N PHE A 253 9.52 8.81 11.78
CA PHE A 253 9.15 10.11 11.23
C PHE A 253 7.62 10.23 11.08
N LEU A 254 6.97 9.21 10.52
CA LEU A 254 5.51 9.17 10.35
C LEU A 254 4.75 9.21 11.68
N ARG A 255 5.26 8.57 12.74
CA ARG A 255 4.70 8.66 14.10
C ARG A 255 4.64 10.12 14.61
N GLY A 256 5.53 10.98 14.14
CA GLY A 256 5.55 12.41 14.47
C GLY A 256 4.27 13.17 14.08
N PHE A 257 3.47 12.64 13.15
CA PHE A 257 2.22 13.24 12.68
C PHE A 257 1.03 13.04 13.64
N GLY A 258 1.23 12.33 14.76
CA GLY A 258 0.27 12.19 15.84
C GLY A 258 -0.10 10.75 16.15
N GLU A 259 -0.68 10.55 17.33
CA GLU A 259 -1.18 9.23 17.75
C GLU A 259 -2.61 9.02 17.28
N GLY A 260 -2.93 7.81 16.83
CA GLY A 260 -4.29 7.43 16.38
C GLY A 260 -4.43 7.08 14.90
N TRP A 261 -3.34 7.16 14.12
CA TRP A 261 -3.25 6.48 12.82
C TRP A 261 -3.42 4.97 13.00
N ASN A 262 -3.94 4.27 11.99
CA ASN A 262 -4.33 2.87 12.11
C ASN A 262 -3.53 1.92 11.22
N LEU A 263 -3.03 2.41 10.10
CA LEU A 263 -2.27 1.65 9.11
C LEU A 263 -1.18 2.53 8.49
N VAL A 264 -0.19 1.89 7.87
CA VAL A 264 0.74 2.53 6.93
C VAL A 264 0.53 1.90 5.56
N PHE A 265 0.50 2.71 4.52
CA PHE A 265 0.49 2.25 3.13
C PHE A 265 1.87 2.48 2.51
N VAL A 266 2.35 1.54 1.71
CA VAL A 266 3.64 1.65 1.00
C VAL A 266 3.52 1.12 -0.41
N SER A 267 4.23 1.71 -1.37
CA SER A 267 4.08 1.42 -2.81
C SER A 267 5.21 0.55 -3.36
N PRO A 268 5.01 -0.78 -3.56
CA PRO A 268 5.98 -1.59 -4.30
C PRO A 268 6.27 -1.07 -5.72
N SER A 269 5.25 -0.65 -6.46
CA SER A 269 5.38 0.10 -7.71
C SER A 269 4.00 0.55 -8.22
N ASP A 270 3.94 1.67 -8.94
CA ASP A 270 2.71 2.14 -9.60
C ASP A 270 2.59 1.63 -11.06
N ARG A 271 3.63 1.00 -11.61
CA ARG A 271 3.64 0.51 -13.00
C ARG A 271 4.29 -0.85 -13.11
N ASP A 272 3.89 -1.61 -14.13
CA ASP A 272 4.53 -2.87 -14.46
C ASP A 272 6.00 -2.65 -14.85
N ALA A 273 6.89 -3.55 -14.46
CA ALA A 273 8.31 -3.48 -14.80
C ALA A 273 8.53 -3.42 -16.33
N GLY A 274 7.75 -4.16 -17.12
CA GLY A 274 7.79 -4.10 -18.58
C GLY A 274 7.34 -2.75 -19.16
N TRP A 275 6.40 -2.05 -18.48
CA TRP A 275 6.04 -0.68 -18.86
C TRP A 275 7.22 0.25 -18.62
N MET A 276 7.88 0.11 -17.47
CA MET A 276 9.04 0.93 -17.12
C MET A 276 10.20 0.69 -18.08
N ASP A 277 10.49 -0.55 -18.45
CA ASP A 277 11.53 -0.84 -19.46
C ASP A 277 11.26 -0.16 -20.80
N ARG A 278 9.98 -0.07 -21.21
CA ARG A 278 9.58 0.57 -22.46
C ARG A 278 9.70 2.09 -22.43
N TYR A 279 9.26 2.74 -21.35
CA TYR A 279 9.11 4.20 -21.30
C TYR A 279 10.12 4.92 -20.40
N ARG A 280 10.86 4.17 -19.57
CA ARG A 280 11.87 4.62 -18.61
C ARG A 280 13.03 3.61 -18.59
N PRO A 281 13.75 3.42 -19.71
CA PRO A 281 14.81 2.43 -19.80
C PRO A 281 15.90 2.69 -18.75
N GLY A 282 16.33 1.65 -18.06
CA GLY A 282 17.26 1.75 -16.93
C GLY A 282 17.43 0.46 -16.11
N GLY A 283 16.52 -0.51 -16.24
CA GLY A 283 16.73 -1.90 -15.83
C GLY A 283 16.62 -2.20 -14.32
N THR A 284 16.06 -1.31 -13.51
CA THR A 284 15.97 -1.47 -12.05
C THR A 284 14.55 -1.77 -11.53
N HIS A 285 13.62 -2.12 -12.42
CA HIS A 285 12.20 -2.25 -12.07
C HIS A 285 11.73 -3.70 -11.80
N TRP A 286 12.55 -4.69 -12.16
CA TRP A 286 12.37 -6.10 -11.85
C TRP A 286 13.03 -6.46 -10.52
N TRP A 287 12.34 -7.22 -9.67
CA TRP A 287 12.91 -7.70 -8.41
C TRP A 287 13.38 -9.15 -8.54
N ASP A 288 14.59 -9.47 -8.08
CA ASP A 288 15.08 -10.84 -8.14
C ASP A 288 14.26 -11.76 -7.19
N PRO A 289 13.49 -12.74 -7.72
CA PRO A 289 12.70 -13.65 -6.90
C PRO A 289 13.56 -14.63 -6.09
N ALA A 290 14.81 -14.85 -6.49
CA ALA A 290 15.76 -15.70 -5.74
C ALA A 290 16.49 -14.94 -4.62
N ASN A 291 16.28 -13.61 -4.51
CA ASN A 291 16.89 -12.74 -3.51
C ASN A 291 18.43 -12.79 -3.49
N ARG A 292 19.07 -12.95 -4.67
CA ARG A 292 20.54 -12.99 -4.84
C ARG A 292 21.09 -11.67 -5.37
N ALA A 293 20.39 -11.04 -6.30
CA ALA A 293 20.69 -9.73 -6.86
C ALA A 293 19.73 -8.66 -6.33
N PHE A 294 20.06 -7.38 -6.51
CA PHE A 294 19.20 -6.26 -6.11
C PHE A 294 18.72 -5.47 -7.34
N PRO A 295 17.52 -4.85 -7.26
CA PRO A 295 16.55 -4.93 -6.15
C PRO A 295 15.90 -6.31 -6.01
N ASN A 296 15.39 -6.63 -4.82
CA ASN A 296 14.73 -7.92 -4.55
C ASN A 296 13.66 -7.84 -3.46
N PHE A 297 12.85 -8.90 -3.39
CA PHE A 297 11.72 -9.00 -2.48
C PHE A 297 12.15 -9.03 -1.02
N GLU A 298 13.29 -9.64 -0.70
CA GLU A 298 13.81 -9.71 0.67
C GLU A 298 14.19 -8.33 1.21
N ARG A 299 14.89 -7.51 0.41
CA ARG A 299 15.25 -6.14 0.77
C ARG A 299 14.01 -5.29 1.01
N TYR A 300 13.02 -5.37 0.12
CA TYR A 300 11.79 -4.60 0.28
C TYR A 300 11.02 -5.06 1.54
N ARG A 301 10.96 -6.37 1.79
CA ARG A 301 10.37 -6.95 3.01
C ARG A 301 11.06 -6.47 4.29
N GLN A 302 12.39 -6.36 4.29
CA GLN A 302 13.15 -5.81 5.43
C GLN A 302 12.80 -4.35 5.69
N TRP A 303 12.63 -3.55 4.63
CA TRP A 303 12.17 -2.17 4.77
C TRP A 303 10.73 -2.10 5.31
N VAL A 304 9.81 -2.95 4.83
CA VAL A 304 8.45 -3.08 5.37
C VAL A 304 8.46 -3.42 6.87
N ASP A 305 9.31 -4.36 7.30
CA ASP A 305 9.52 -4.67 8.73
C ASP A 305 9.99 -3.45 9.52
N GLY A 306 10.93 -2.69 8.95
CA GLY A 306 11.41 -1.45 9.52
C GLY A 306 10.29 -0.41 9.68
N VAL A 307 9.52 -0.16 8.61
CA VAL A 307 8.41 0.80 8.62
C VAL A 307 7.36 0.42 9.65
N SER A 308 6.92 -0.84 9.63
CA SER A 308 5.95 -1.39 10.59
C SER A 308 6.43 -1.22 12.04
N THR A 309 7.69 -1.57 12.32
CA THR A 309 8.31 -1.41 13.63
C THR A 309 8.42 0.05 14.05
N GLY A 310 8.87 0.93 13.15
CA GLY A 310 9.10 2.34 13.42
C GLY A 310 7.81 3.13 13.64
N ALA A 311 6.76 2.79 12.89
CA ALA A 311 5.44 3.41 13.01
C ALA A 311 4.62 2.80 14.15
N ASP A 312 4.89 1.54 14.52
CA ASP A 312 4.02 0.70 15.36
C ASP A 312 2.62 0.52 14.75
N LEU A 313 2.59 0.22 13.45
CA LEU A 313 1.37 0.07 12.65
C LEU A 313 1.53 -1.08 11.66
N ARG A 314 0.42 -1.71 11.27
CA ARG A 314 0.41 -2.69 10.18
C ARG A 314 0.53 -2.00 8.82
N VAL A 315 1.17 -2.70 7.88
CA VAL A 315 1.46 -2.17 6.55
C VAL A 315 0.52 -2.77 5.50
N VAL A 316 0.00 -1.94 4.61
CA VAL A 316 -0.68 -2.36 3.39
C VAL A 316 0.24 -2.07 2.21
N LEU A 317 0.53 -3.10 1.40
CA LEU A 317 1.24 -2.94 0.14
C LEU A 317 0.26 -2.40 -0.90
N TRP A 318 0.47 -1.16 -1.30
CA TRP A 318 -0.35 -0.37 -2.22
C TRP A 318 0.52 0.74 -2.81
N GLN A 319 0.59 0.98 -4.11
CA GLN A 319 -0.01 0.21 -5.18
C GLN A 319 0.92 -0.94 -5.60
N VAL A 320 0.34 -2.04 -6.06
CA VAL A 320 1.08 -3.17 -6.65
C VAL A 320 0.62 -3.35 -8.10
N PRO A 321 1.55 -3.43 -9.08
CA PRO A 321 1.18 -3.61 -10.48
C PRO A 321 0.57 -4.99 -10.72
N ILE A 322 -0.21 -5.12 -11.79
CA ILE A 322 -1.05 -6.29 -12.08
C ILE A 322 -0.33 -7.30 -12.98
N GLY A 323 0.64 -6.85 -13.77
CA GLY A 323 1.36 -7.67 -14.72
C GLY A 323 1.95 -8.95 -14.14
N ASN A 324 2.08 -9.95 -15.00
CA ASN A 324 2.70 -11.24 -14.68
C ASN A 324 3.61 -11.69 -15.84
N ARG A 325 4.44 -12.71 -15.63
CA ARG A 325 5.25 -13.32 -16.71
C ARG A 325 4.73 -14.71 -17.11
N ARG A 326 3.50 -15.06 -16.72
CA ARG A 326 2.95 -16.41 -16.87
C ARG A 326 2.13 -16.55 -18.14
N TYR A 327 1.19 -15.63 -18.37
CA TYR A 327 0.25 -15.68 -19.49
C TYR A 327 0.80 -15.04 -20.75
N ARG A 328 0.53 -15.68 -21.89
CA ARG A 328 0.85 -15.18 -23.24
C ARG A 328 0.22 -13.83 -23.52
N THR A 329 -0.89 -13.50 -22.88
CA THR A 329 -1.53 -12.17 -22.89
C THR A 329 -0.51 -11.06 -22.64
N MET A 330 0.47 -11.30 -21.75
CA MET A 330 1.51 -10.34 -21.39
C MET A 330 2.61 -10.20 -22.44
N ASN A 331 2.34 -9.46 -23.50
CA ASN A 331 3.22 -9.27 -24.67
C ASN A 331 4.04 -7.96 -24.63
N ASN A 332 4.03 -7.22 -23.51
CA ASN A 332 4.69 -5.91 -23.35
C ASN A 332 4.24 -4.84 -24.35
N THR A 333 2.97 -4.88 -24.78
CA THR A 333 2.29 -3.76 -25.43
C THR A 333 1.38 -3.03 -24.46
N GLU A 334 0.80 -1.90 -24.88
CA GLU A 334 -0.08 -1.09 -24.04
C GLU A 334 -1.23 -1.92 -23.45
N GLY A 335 -1.39 -1.89 -22.14
CA GLY A 335 -2.36 -2.71 -21.38
C GLY A 335 -1.91 -4.13 -21.07
N HIS A 336 -0.77 -4.60 -21.60
CA HIS A 336 -0.36 -6.02 -21.52
C HIS A 336 1.10 -6.18 -21.09
N PHE A 337 1.55 -5.40 -20.11
CA PHE A 337 2.91 -5.40 -19.62
C PHE A 337 3.17 -6.47 -18.57
N GLN A 338 4.34 -7.12 -18.68
CA GLN A 338 4.83 -8.08 -17.72
C GLN A 338 5.34 -7.39 -16.45
N ASP A 339 5.08 -7.99 -15.28
CA ASP A 339 5.67 -7.69 -13.99
C ASP A 339 5.88 -9.01 -13.21
N ASN A 340 6.60 -9.00 -12.09
CA ASN A 340 6.83 -10.20 -11.30
C ASN A 340 6.42 -10.08 -9.82
N ARG A 341 5.81 -8.96 -9.40
CA ARG A 341 5.37 -8.75 -8.02
C ARG A 341 4.08 -9.49 -7.71
N ALA A 342 3.04 -9.32 -8.54
CA ALA A 342 1.80 -10.09 -8.41
C ALA A 342 2.09 -11.60 -8.46
N GLU A 343 2.95 -11.97 -9.40
CA GLU A 343 3.49 -13.31 -9.56
C GLU A 343 4.12 -13.84 -8.26
N TYR A 344 5.13 -13.15 -7.75
CA TYR A 344 5.85 -13.55 -6.55
C TYR A 344 4.93 -13.71 -5.33
N PHE A 345 4.05 -12.74 -5.08
CA PHE A 345 3.20 -12.78 -3.89
C PHE A 345 2.16 -13.91 -3.95
N LEU A 346 1.59 -14.19 -5.11
CA LEU A 346 0.46 -15.14 -5.22
C LEU A 346 0.89 -16.58 -5.54
N GLU A 347 2.14 -16.81 -5.87
CA GLU A 347 2.68 -18.16 -6.15
C GLU A 347 2.97 -18.99 -4.92
N SER A 348 3.30 -18.35 -3.80
CA SER A 348 3.61 -19.05 -2.56
C SER A 348 2.97 -18.38 -1.36
N ARG A 349 2.25 -19.17 -0.57
CA ARG A 349 1.72 -18.74 0.73
C ARG A 349 2.84 -18.40 1.72
N ASP A 350 4.03 -18.97 1.55
CA ASP A 350 5.18 -18.65 2.39
C ASP A 350 5.68 -17.23 2.14
N HIS A 351 5.66 -16.75 0.89
CA HIS A 351 5.99 -15.34 0.58
C HIS A 351 5.02 -14.38 1.29
N ILE A 352 3.72 -14.71 1.28
CA ILE A 352 2.70 -13.95 2.00
C ILE A 352 2.96 -14.01 3.51
N ALA A 353 3.28 -15.19 4.05
CA ALA A 353 3.58 -15.37 5.46
C ALA A 353 4.84 -14.61 5.91
N ASP A 354 5.87 -14.52 5.06
CA ASP A 354 7.07 -13.73 5.29
C ASP A 354 6.75 -12.23 5.41
N TYR A 355 5.91 -11.71 4.51
CA TYR A 355 5.45 -10.33 4.57
C TYR A 355 4.50 -10.08 5.75
N ALA A 356 3.64 -11.04 6.08
CA ALA A 356 2.78 -10.96 7.27
C ALA A 356 3.60 -10.87 8.56
N ARG A 357 4.68 -11.65 8.67
CA ARG A 357 5.65 -11.57 9.77
C ARG A 357 6.43 -10.26 9.81
N ALA A 358 6.69 -9.65 8.65
CA ALA A 358 7.27 -8.31 8.55
C ALA A 358 6.26 -7.19 8.86
N GLY A 359 5.00 -7.52 9.18
CA GLY A 359 3.99 -6.55 9.59
C GLY A 359 3.02 -6.11 8.49
N ALA A 360 3.13 -6.68 7.28
CA ALA A 360 2.10 -6.47 6.26
C ALA A 360 0.78 -7.18 6.63
N ILE A 361 -0.35 -6.60 6.23
CA ILE A 361 -1.69 -7.16 6.46
C ILE A 361 -2.50 -7.31 5.17
N ALA A 362 -2.13 -6.59 4.12
CA ALA A 362 -2.82 -6.68 2.84
C ALA A 362 -1.93 -6.31 1.65
N ILE A 363 -2.32 -6.79 0.47
CA ILE A 363 -1.82 -6.35 -0.83
C ILE A 363 -2.99 -5.87 -1.68
N LEU A 364 -2.85 -4.67 -2.24
CA LEU A 364 -3.83 -4.03 -3.10
C LEU A 364 -3.24 -3.82 -4.50
N PHE A 365 -3.79 -4.52 -5.50
CA PHE A 365 -3.33 -4.44 -6.89
C PHE A 365 -4.11 -3.40 -7.69
N GLY A 366 -3.42 -2.73 -8.62
CA GLY A 366 -4.06 -1.85 -9.58
C GLY A 366 -3.12 -1.31 -10.64
N ALA A 367 -3.70 -0.79 -11.71
CA ALA A 367 -3.02 0.04 -12.70
C ALA A 367 -2.76 1.46 -12.13
N GLY A 368 -1.50 1.84 -11.92
CA GLY A 368 -1.14 3.16 -11.36
C GLY A 368 -0.88 4.23 -12.41
N ALA A 369 -0.89 3.84 -13.69
CA ALA A 369 -0.80 4.77 -14.82
C ALA A 369 -1.62 4.28 -16.02
N ALA A 370 -1.96 5.21 -16.92
CA ALA A 370 -2.57 4.87 -18.19
C ALA A 370 -1.67 3.91 -18.99
N GLY A 371 -2.31 2.95 -19.67
CA GLY A 371 -1.63 1.96 -20.50
C GLY A 371 -0.88 0.87 -19.72
N THR A 372 -0.93 0.84 -18.39
CA THR A 372 -0.45 -0.30 -17.59
C THR A 372 -1.45 -1.45 -17.61
N THR A 373 -1.01 -2.65 -17.21
CA THR A 373 -1.84 -3.84 -17.21
C THR A 373 -3.04 -3.71 -16.28
N HIS A 374 -4.20 -4.20 -16.73
CA HIS A 374 -5.42 -4.23 -15.94
C HIS A 374 -5.93 -5.67 -15.69
N TYR A 375 -6.79 -5.86 -14.70
CA TYR A 375 -7.35 -7.19 -14.37
C TYR A 375 -8.63 -7.51 -15.16
N ASP A 376 -9.14 -6.56 -15.94
CA ASP A 376 -10.27 -6.73 -16.86
C ASP A 376 -9.79 -6.49 -18.30
N ASP A 377 -10.67 -6.71 -19.28
CA ASP A 377 -10.41 -6.36 -20.69
C ASP A 377 -10.61 -4.85 -20.86
N ARG A 378 -9.65 -4.06 -20.33
CA ARG A 378 -9.73 -2.60 -20.34
C ARG A 378 -9.54 -2.06 -21.74
N GLN A 379 -8.58 -2.63 -22.45
CA GLN A 379 -8.18 -2.17 -23.77
C GLN A 379 -9.17 -2.56 -24.86
N ARG A 380 -9.89 -3.68 -24.71
CA ARG A 380 -10.82 -4.21 -25.74
C ARG A 380 -10.15 -4.36 -27.09
N ASP A 381 -8.90 -4.79 -27.08
CA ASP A 381 -8.02 -4.87 -28.26
C ASP A 381 -8.01 -6.28 -28.89
N GLY A 382 -8.69 -7.24 -28.27
CA GLY A 382 -8.75 -8.64 -28.72
C GLY A 382 -7.47 -9.43 -28.46
N ILE A 383 -6.53 -8.89 -27.66
CA ILE A 383 -5.30 -9.58 -27.28
C ILE A 383 -5.62 -10.51 -26.10
N THR A 384 -5.55 -11.82 -26.33
CA THR A 384 -5.70 -12.82 -25.26
C THR A 384 -4.56 -13.83 -25.26
N ASN A 385 -4.12 -14.30 -26.44
CA ASN A 385 -3.08 -15.34 -26.57
C ASN A 385 -2.10 -15.07 -27.74
N PRO A 386 -1.43 -13.90 -27.80
CA PRO A 386 -0.43 -13.62 -28.85
C PRO A 386 0.78 -14.57 -28.73
N PRO A 387 1.70 -14.63 -29.72
CA PRO A 387 2.96 -15.37 -29.60
C PRO A 387 3.69 -15.10 -28.27
N PRO A 388 4.27 -16.12 -27.62
CA PRO A 388 4.91 -15.95 -26.31
C PRO A 388 6.18 -15.09 -26.41
N ILE A 389 6.46 -14.33 -25.35
CA ILE A 389 7.68 -13.57 -25.12
C ILE A 389 8.25 -13.88 -23.72
N ASN A 390 9.56 -13.78 -23.54
CA ASN A 390 10.20 -13.91 -22.22
C ASN A 390 9.79 -15.16 -21.42
N GLY A 391 9.39 -16.24 -22.10
CA GLY A 391 9.00 -17.51 -21.48
C GLY A 391 7.54 -17.62 -20.99
N ASN A 392 6.66 -16.65 -21.26
CA ASN A 392 5.25 -16.73 -20.85
C ASN A 392 4.48 -17.75 -21.71
N THR A 393 4.23 -18.94 -21.19
CA THR A 393 3.66 -20.04 -22.00
C THR A 393 2.20 -20.36 -21.68
N LEU A 394 1.63 -19.79 -20.61
CA LEU A 394 0.25 -20.09 -20.24
C LEU A 394 -0.73 -19.43 -21.22
N ILE A 395 -1.76 -20.20 -21.59
CA ILE A 395 -2.86 -19.76 -22.45
C ILE A 395 -3.96 -19.21 -21.54
N SER A 396 -4.35 -17.96 -21.77
CA SER A 396 -5.46 -17.34 -21.07
C SER A 396 -6.80 -17.90 -21.58
N ARG A 397 -7.71 -18.12 -20.62
CA ARG A 397 -9.11 -18.47 -20.86
C ARG A 397 -10.05 -17.28 -20.70
N TYR A 398 -9.51 -16.12 -20.33
CA TYR A 398 -10.26 -14.91 -20.06
C TYR A 398 -9.73 -13.78 -20.94
N PRO A 399 -10.59 -12.88 -21.42
CA PRO A 399 -10.15 -11.74 -22.22
C PRO A 399 -9.43 -10.67 -21.39
N ASP A 400 -9.30 -10.84 -20.07
CA ASP A 400 -8.64 -9.87 -19.21
C ASP A 400 -7.24 -9.56 -19.69
N ASP A 401 -6.85 -8.30 -19.52
CA ASP A 401 -5.55 -7.80 -19.93
C ASP A 401 -4.42 -8.52 -19.17
N ASP A 402 -4.60 -8.98 -17.93
CA ASP A 402 -3.62 -9.79 -17.18
C ASP A 402 -3.65 -11.30 -17.52
N GLY A 403 -4.46 -11.73 -18.47
CA GLY A 403 -4.70 -13.14 -18.80
C GLY A 403 -5.54 -13.89 -17.75
N GLY A 404 -6.22 -13.16 -16.87
CA GLY A 404 -6.98 -13.70 -15.73
C GLY A 404 -6.09 -14.21 -14.61
N TYR A 405 -4.84 -13.74 -14.50
CA TYR A 405 -3.90 -14.18 -13.48
C TYR A 405 -4.41 -13.87 -12.08
N LEU A 406 -4.75 -12.62 -11.78
CA LEU A 406 -5.18 -12.19 -10.44
C LEU A 406 -6.46 -12.91 -10.01
N ARG A 407 -7.47 -13.01 -10.90
CA ARG A 407 -8.72 -13.70 -10.58
C ARG A 407 -8.48 -15.14 -10.14
N LEU A 408 -7.59 -15.86 -10.83
CA LEU A 408 -7.32 -17.28 -10.57
C LEU A 408 -6.43 -17.44 -9.33
N ALA A 409 -5.39 -16.64 -9.21
CA ALA A 409 -4.39 -16.77 -8.16
C ALA A 409 -4.94 -16.32 -6.78
N ILE A 410 -5.72 -15.23 -6.72
CA ILE A 410 -6.41 -14.81 -5.49
C ILE A 410 -7.46 -15.84 -5.09
N THR A 411 -8.23 -16.37 -6.04
CA THR A 411 -9.22 -17.43 -5.75
C THR A 411 -8.55 -18.68 -5.18
N ARG A 412 -7.41 -19.09 -5.74
CA ARG A 412 -6.63 -20.23 -5.22
C ARG A 412 -6.19 -19.98 -3.78
N TYR A 413 -5.63 -18.80 -3.50
CA TYR A 413 -5.18 -18.44 -2.14
C TYR A 413 -6.29 -18.62 -1.09
N TYR A 414 -7.47 -18.05 -1.32
CA TYR A 414 -8.55 -18.16 -0.33
C TYR A 414 -9.13 -19.57 -0.22
N ARG A 415 -9.10 -20.37 -1.29
CA ARG A 415 -9.52 -21.79 -1.24
C ARG A 415 -8.57 -22.65 -0.42
N GLU A 416 -7.27 -22.38 -0.48
CA GLU A 416 -6.26 -23.08 0.32
C GLU A 416 -6.23 -22.60 1.78
N GLY A 417 -6.86 -21.47 2.07
CA GLY A 417 -6.98 -20.86 3.39
C GLY A 417 -6.08 -19.64 3.56
N SER A 418 -6.59 -18.62 4.23
CA SER A 418 -5.85 -17.37 4.44
C SER A 418 -4.69 -17.54 5.42
N VAL A 419 -3.60 -16.82 5.17
CA VAL A 419 -2.47 -16.69 6.09
C VAL A 419 -2.90 -15.87 7.30
N VAL A 420 -2.68 -16.40 8.51
CA VAL A 420 -2.95 -15.68 9.75
C VAL A 420 -1.96 -14.53 9.90
N VAL A 421 -2.46 -13.35 10.24
CA VAL A 421 -1.61 -12.19 10.55
C VAL A 421 -1.35 -12.20 12.06
N PRO A 422 -0.08 -12.20 12.50
CA PRO A 422 0.24 -12.16 13.93
C PRO A 422 -0.44 -10.95 14.59
N ARG A 423 -1.04 -11.14 15.78
CA ARG A 423 -1.81 -10.08 16.45
C ARG A 423 -0.95 -8.99 17.08
#